data_AF-A0A2A2JFV0-F1
#
_entry.id   AF-A0A2A2JFV0-F1
#
_cell.length_a   1.000
_cell.length_b   1.000
_cell.length_c   1.000
_cell.angle_alpha   90.00
_cell.angle_beta   90.00
_cell.angle_gamma   90.00
#
_symmetry.space_group_name_H-M   'P 1'
#
loop_
_entity.id
_entity.type
_entity.pdbx_description
1 polymer ?
#
loop_
_entity_poly.entity_id
_entity_poly.type
_entity_poly.pdbx_seq_one_letter_code
_entity_poly.pdbx_strand_id
1 'polypeptide(L)'
;MWTSSSLLLLVLISSLLPSTMSSSCHQIPISHDLNSNCQDPIDGNPVFCTIQLHPIFSLSTDQRSGCIEFLKEDELIAKFNLNLVKYSRVCDEEPELFTRDVDIQYASSKRCKHAGSCQGGGCSSIDVSRPVNELRRFYEYPGKTTCEESCGGFGCGCLDPASGCLFTRTFAVPRSNEIYQLSRCKSWKDVAVLDIKGGLENGKADPVDGKFEKRTFILNPGKPDRLPTGTITMSMSSTPFYDFVHSRFLTNLNSSSTAAWTFKDEYPYLACYSVDGAMSMKNCTFTDPCKCKPAQDEAICDCPKMILSETFTHAGYGFPIVNEKYHIMRDENHRIMAELKQGVVVQFQMGFNVNARWQ
;
A
#
# COMPACT_ATOMS: atom_id res chain seq x y z
N MET A 1 64.81 -53.74 -38.95
CA MET A 1 63.66 -54.61 -38.62
C MET A 1 62.87 -53.93 -37.51
N TRP A 2 61.59 -53.58 -37.79
CA TRP A 2 60.46 -53.36 -36.86
C TRP A 2 60.65 -52.27 -35.78
N THR A 3 60.28 -50.99 -35.98
CA THR A 3 58.94 -50.31 -35.92
C THR A 3 58.23 -50.29 -34.57
N SER A 4 57.63 -49.11 -34.28
CA SER A 4 56.48 -48.85 -33.39
C SER A 4 56.85 -48.43 -31.95
N SER A 5 56.34 -47.36 -31.32
CA SER A 5 55.32 -46.37 -31.68
C SER A 5 55.42 -45.18 -30.71
N SER A 6 55.41 -43.94 -31.23
CA SER A 6 55.18 -42.73 -30.43
C SER A 6 53.68 -42.43 -30.43
N LEU A 7 53.06 -42.53 -29.26
CA LEU A 7 51.66 -42.13 -29.03
C LEU A 7 51.53 -40.61 -29.16
N LEU A 8 50.89 -40.15 -30.23
CA LEU A 8 50.34 -38.80 -30.37
C LEU A 8 49.05 -38.70 -29.54
N LEU A 9 49.08 -37.91 -28.48
CA LEU A 9 47.88 -37.44 -27.78
C LEU A 9 47.21 -36.36 -28.67
N LEU A 10 46.13 -36.72 -29.35
CA LEU A 10 45.22 -35.78 -29.99
C LEU A 10 44.34 -35.13 -28.92
N VAL A 11 44.64 -33.88 -28.58
CA VAL A 11 43.77 -33.02 -27.78
C VAL A 11 42.63 -32.55 -28.69
N LEU A 12 41.46 -33.16 -28.55
CA LEU A 12 40.21 -32.66 -29.13
C LEU A 12 39.79 -31.39 -28.39
N ILE A 13 40.15 -30.24 -28.95
CA ILE A 13 39.59 -28.94 -28.56
C ILE A 13 38.16 -28.90 -29.10
N SER A 14 37.19 -29.35 -28.30
CA SER A 14 35.78 -29.06 -28.59
C SER A 14 35.55 -27.57 -28.38
N SER A 15 35.45 -26.83 -29.48
CA SER A 15 35.02 -25.44 -29.49
C SER A 15 33.64 -25.32 -28.83
N LEU A 16 33.62 -24.81 -27.60
CA LEU A 16 32.45 -24.18 -27.00
C LEU A 16 32.17 -22.91 -27.83
N LEU A 17 31.39 -23.05 -28.89
CA LEU A 17 30.72 -21.92 -29.51
C LEU A 17 29.85 -21.29 -28.41
N PRO A 18 30.03 -20.01 -28.05
CA PRO A 18 29.07 -19.32 -27.21
C PRO A 18 27.74 -19.37 -27.97
N SER A 19 26.76 -20.09 -27.41
CA SER A 19 25.38 -20.00 -27.84
C SER A 19 24.98 -18.54 -27.66
N THR A 20 25.07 -17.77 -28.75
CA THR A 20 24.40 -16.49 -28.87
C THR A 20 22.95 -16.79 -28.52
N MET A 21 22.49 -16.31 -27.36
CA MET A 21 21.08 -16.34 -27.02
C MET A 21 20.38 -15.57 -28.13
N SER A 22 19.82 -16.29 -29.10
CA SER A 22 18.95 -15.68 -30.08
C SER A 22 17.78 -15.14 -29.28
N SER A 23 17.65 -13.82 -29.22
CA SER A 23 16.43 -13.19 -28.72
C SER A 23 15.33 -13.47 -29.75
N SER A 24 14.79 -14.68 -29.70
CA SER A 24 13.70 -15.11 -30.58
C SER A 24 12.49 -14.26 -30.25
N CYS A 25 12.08 -13.42 -31.20
CA CYS A 25 10.86 -12.64 -31.09
C CYS A 25 9.65 -13.57 -31.20
N HIS A 26 8.54 -13.26 -30.52
CA HIS A 26 7.32 -14.03 -30.67
C HIS A 26 6.64 -13.67 -31.99
N GLN A 27 6.54 -14.65 -32.89
CA GLN A 27 6.01 -14.45 -34.24
C GLN A 27 4.51 -14.79 -34.30
N ILE A 28 3.73 -13.87 -34.85
CA ILE A 28 2.28 -13.99 -35.04
C ILE A 28 2.01 -14.00 -36.55
N PRO A 29 1.67 -15.17 -37.13
CA PRO A 29 1.30 -15.25 -38.53
C PRO A 29 -0.09 -14.65 -38.76
N ILE A 30 -0.22 -13.85 -39.81
CA ILE A 30 -1.49 -13.29 -40.28
C ILE A 30 -2.02 -14.22 -41.39
N SER A 31 -3.12 -14.92 -41.12
CA SER A 31 -3.79 -15.79 -42.08
C SER A 31 -5.16 -15.24 -42.54
N HIS A 32 -5.70 -15.84 -43.60
CA HIS A 32 -6.98 -15.44 -44.20
C HIS A 32 -8.21 -15.78 -43.34
N ASP A 33 -8.09 -16.74 -42.41
CA ASP A 33 -9.20 -17.22 -41.57
C ASP A 33 -9.50 -16.30 -40.36
N LEU A 34 -8.75 -15.21 -40.22
CA LEU A 34 -8.93 -14.24 -39.14
C LEU A 34 -10.12 -13.32 -39.41
N ASN A 35 -10.76 -12.88 -38.33
CA ASN A 35 -11.95 -12.03 -38.36
C ASN A 35 -11.66 -10.74 -39.17
N SER A 36 -12.18 -10.70 -40.40
CA SER A 36 -11.89 -9.65 -41.36
C SER A 36 -13.17 -8.87 -41.67
N ASN A 37 -13.08 -7.54 -41.59
CA ASN A 37 -14.14 -6.66 -42.04
C ASN A 37 -13.75 -6.08 -43.40
N CYS A 38 -14.39 -6.56 -44.45
CA CYS A 38 -14.11 -6.21 -45.84
C CYS A 38 -15.11 -5.16 -46.33
N GLN A 39 -14.61 -4.11 -46.97
CA GLN A 39 -15.48 -3.17 -47.68
C GLN A 39 -15.84 -3.74 -49.06
N ASP A 40 -17.13 -3.73 -49.39
CA ASP A 40 -17.60 -4.17 -50.71
C ASP A 40 -16.94 -3.35 -51.82
N PRO A 41 -16.58 -3.98 -52.95
CA PRO A 41 -15.89 -3.31 -54.05
C PRO A 41 -16.83 -2.29 -54.71
N ILE A 42 -16.44 -1.01 -54.69
CA ILE A 42 -17.09 0.05 -55.47
C ILE A 42 -16.18 0.34 -56.68
N ASP A 43 -16.72 0.14 -57.89
CA ASP A 43 -16.15 0.52 -59.20
C ASP A 43 -14.67 0.15 -59.40
N GLY A 44 -14.39 -1.15 -59.63
CA GLY A 44 -13.06 -1.61 -60.07
C GLY A 44 -11.92 -1.42 -59.04
N ASN A 45 -12.25 -0.97 -57.82
CA ASN A 45 -11.28 -0.88 -56.74
C ASN A 45 -11.12 -2.23 -56.01
N PRO A 46 -9.90 -2.55 -55.57
CA PRO A 46 -9.63 -3.78 -54.85
C PRO A 46 -10.32 -3.77 -53.48
N VAL A 47 -10.78 -4.95 -53.05
CA VAL A 47 -11.38 -5.15 -51.72
C VAL A 47 -10.30 -4.87 -50.67
N PHE A 48 -10.58 -3.93 -49.76
CA PHE A 48 -9.75 -3.71 -48.59
C PHE A 48 -10.43 -4.37 -47.40
N CYS A 49 -9.71 -5.29 -46.73
CA CYS A 49 -10.19 -5.86 -45.48
C CYS A 49 -9.32 -5.41 -44.33
N THR A 50 -9.97 -5.04 -43.24
CA THR A 50 -9.32 -4.79 -41.96
C THR A 50 -9.31 -6.10 -41.17
N ILE A 51 -8.13 -6.65 -40.93
CA ILE A 51 -7.92 -7.82 -40.07
C ILE A 51 -7.67 -7.32 -38.65
N GLN A 52 -8.46 -7.80 -37.69
CA GLN A 52 -8.33 -7.43 -36.28
C GLN A 52 -7.68 -8.57 -35.49
N LEU A 53 -6.46 -8.32 -34.99
CA LEU A 53 -5.69 -9.26 -34.19
C LEU A 53 -5.73 -8.86 -32.72
N HIS A 54 -5.77 -9.86 -31.83
CA HIS A 54 -5.78 -9.66 -30.38
C HIS A 54 -4.78 -10.57 -29.66
N PRO A 55 -3.48 -10.56 -30.01
CA PRO A 55 -2.50 -11.37 -29.31
C PRO A 55 -2.40 -11.02 -27.82
N ILE A 56 -2.20 -12.07 -27.03
CA ILE A 56 -1.95 -11.98 -25.60
C ILE A 56 -0.48 -12.33 -25.35
N PHE A 57 0.19 -11.52 -24.56
CA PHE A 57 1.57 -11.75 -24.15
C PHE A 57 1.75 -11.47 -22.67
N SER A 58 2.74 -12.11 -22.07
CA SER A 58 3.06 -11.97 -20.65
C SER A 58 4.44 -11.35 -20.48
N LEU A 59 4.56 -10.38 -19.58
CA LEU A 59 5.84 -9.87 -19.07
C LEU A 59 5.86 -10.08 -17.56
N SER A 60 7.05 -10.19 -16.98
CA SER A 60 7.20 -10.34 -15.53
C SER A 60 8.30 -9.45 -14.98
N THR A 61 8.41 -9.39 -13.65
CA THR A 61 9.55 -8.71 -13.00
C THR A 61 10.91 -9.32 -13.38
N ASP A 62 10.92 -10.60 -13.76
CA ASP A 62 12.12 -11.37 -14.11
C ASP A 62 12.36 -11.35 -15.63
N GLN A 63 11.30 -11.29 -16.42
CA GLN A 63 11.30 -11.15 -17.89
C GLN A 63 10.56 -9.87 -18.27
N ARG A 64 11.22 -8.74 -18.02
CA ARG A 64 10.61 -7.40 -18.22
C ARG A 64 10.44 -7.02 -19.67
N SER A 65 11.26 -7.58 -20.56
CA SER A 65 11.26 -7.22 -21.97
C SER A 65 10.76 -8.38 -22.83
N GLY A 66 10.01 -8.05 -23.87
CA GLY A 66 9.50 -9.00 -24.86
C GLY A 66 9.46 -8.37 -26.25
N CYS A 67 9.34 -9.21 -27.27
CA CYS A 67 9.27 -8.79 -28.66
C CYS A 67 8.13 -9.53 -29.36
N ILE A 68 7.37 -8.81 -30.18
CA ILE A 68 6.29 -9.36 -31.01
C ILE A 68 6.53 -8.94 -32.47
N GLU A 69 6.44 -9.90 -33.38
CA GLU A 69 6.53 -9.72 -34.83
C GLU A 69 5.24 -10.22 -35.48
N PHE A 70 4.65 -9.42 -36.35
CA PHE A 70 3.51 -9.79 -37.18
C PHE A 70 4.00 -10.10 -38.59
N LEU A 71 3.74 -11.32 -39.06
CA LEU A 71 4.24 -11.80 -40.35
C LEU A 71 3.07 -12.12 -41.29
N LYS A 72 3.16 -11.73 -42.55
CA LYS A 72 2.26 -12.19 -43.62
C LYS A 72 3.09 -12.90 -44.67
N GLU A 73 2.84 -14.20 -44.89
CA GLU A 73 3.58 -14.99 -45.90
C GLU A 73 5.11 -14.84 -45.74
N ASP A 74 5.60 -14.90 -44.49
CA ASP A 74 7.00 -14.68 -44.06
C ASP A 74 7.55 -13.25 -44.26
N GLU A 75 6.77 -12.31 -44.79
CA GLU A 75 7.08 -10.88 -44.81
C GLU A 75 6.75 -10.25 -43.45
N LEU A 76 7.70 -9.51 -42.87
CA LEU A 76 7.46 -8.75 -41.66
C LEU A 76 6.57 -7.53 -41.95
N ILE A 77 5.49 -7.41 -41.18
CA ILE A 77 4.50 -6.34 -41.34
C ILE A 77 4.65 -5.33 -40.22
N ALA A 78 4.87 -5.80 -39.00
CA ALA A 78 5.11 -4.95 -37.85
C ALA A 78 5.94 -5.65 -36.78
N LYS A 79 6.75 -4.87 -36.08
CA LYS A 79 7.57 -5.33 -34.95
C LYS A 79 7.41 -4.41 -33.76
N PHE A 80 7.14 -4.97 -32.59
CA PHE A 80 7.01 -4.24 -31.33
C PHE A 80 7.96 -4.83 -30.28
N ASN A 81 8.79 -3.98 -29.70
CA ASN A 81 9.58 -4.25 -28.52
C ASN A 81 8.86 -3.66 -27.32
N LEU A 82 8.64 -4.49 -26.32
CA LEU A 82 7.82 -4.21 -25.15
C LEU A 82 8.70 -4.27 -23.93
N ASN A 83 8.56 -3.33 -23.00
CA ASN A 83 9.33 -3.31 -21.77
C ASN A 83 8.47 -2.88 -20.59
N LEU A 84 8.24 -3.79 -19.65
CA LEU A 84 7.60 -3.53 -18.38
C LEU A 84 8.53 -2.70 -17.50
N VAL A 85 8.25 -1.39 -17.40
CA VAL A 85 9.05 -0.44 -16.64
C VAL A 85 8.86 -0.66 -15.15
N LYS A 86 7.60 -0.68 -14.73
CA LYS A 86 7.20 -0.91 -13.35
C LYS A 86 5.80 -1.52 -13.29
N TYR A 87 5.56 -2.27 -12.23
CA TYR A 87 4.24 -2.67 -11.82
C TYR A 87 4.00 -2.14 -10.40
N SER A 88 2.86 -1.54 -10.18
CA SER A 88 2.53 -0.91 -8.90
C SER A 88 1.09 -1.19 -8.51
N ARG A 89 0.85 -1.15 -7.21
CA ARG A 89 -0.48 -1.17 -6.62
C ARG A 89 -0.74 0.16 -5.96
N VAL A 90 -1.82 0.82 -6.35
CA VAL A 90 -2.24 2.09 -5.76
C VAL A 90 -3.34 1.83 -4.75
N CYS A 91 -3.15 2.33 -3.54
CA CYS A 91 -4.09 2.22 -2.43
C CYS A 91 -5.34 3.07 -2.69
N ASP A 92 -6.51 2.45 -2.56
CA ASP A 92 -7.77 3.14 -2.38
C ASP A 92 -7.93 3.44 -0.89
N GLU A 93 -7.30 4.53 -0.45
CA GLU A 93 -7.17 4.90 0.96
C GLU A 93 -8.52 5.29 1.58
N GLU A 94 -8.81 4.74 2.75
CA GLU A 94 -10.00 5.02 3.55
C GLU A 94 -9.55 5.43 4.97
N PRO A 95 -9.87 6.66 5.44
CA PRO A 95 -9.55 7.08 6.80
C PRO A 95 -10.41 6.30 7.80
N GLU A 96 -9.77 5.74 8.84
CA GLU A 96 -10.49 5.05 9.91
C GLU A 96 -10.76 5.98 11.09
N LEU A 97 -9.76 6.78 11.49
CA LEU A 97 -9.85 7.71 12.61
C LEU A 97 -8.76 8.78 12.56
N PHE A 98 -8.93 9.78 13.42
CA PHE A 98 -7.93 10.81 13.71
C PHE A 98 -7.44 10.69 15.16
N THR A 99 -6.22 11.11 15.43
CA THR A 99 -5.61 11.00 16.76
C THR A 99 -4.51 12.05 16.97
N ARG A 100 -3.95 12.08 18.17
CA ARG A 100 -2.77 12.87 18.56
C ARG A 100 -1.79 11.96 19.28
N ASP A 101 -0.51 12.32 19.21
CA ASP A 101 0.50 11.67 20.05
C ASP A 101 0.29 12.13 21.51
N VAL A 102 0.12 11.19 22.43
CA VAL A 102 -0.31 11.46 23.81
C VAL A 102 0.54 10.73 24.85
N ASP A 103 0.71 11.35 26.01
CA ASP A 103 1.10 10.68 27.25
C ASP A 103 -0.15 10.29 28.01
N ILE A 104 -0.20 9.02 28.42
CA ILE A 104 -1.20 8.60 29.38
C ILE A 104 -0.67 8.89 30.77
N GLN A 105 -1.33 9.82 31.46
CA GLN A 105 -1.02 10.21 32.82
C GLN A 105 -2.15 9.79 33.75
N TYR A 106 -1.90 9.84 35.05
CA TYR A 106 -2.92 9.59 36.04
C TYR A 106 -2.82 10.55 37.22
N ALA A 107 -3.93 10.71 37.92
CA ALA A 107 -4.01 11.42 39.18
C ALA A 107 -4.98 10.72 40.11
N SER A 108 -4.71 10.81 41.41
CA SER A 108 -5.59 10.24 42.44
C SER A 108 -5.84 11.22 43.58
N SER A 109 -6.95 11.01 44.27
CA SER A 109 -7.27 11.71 45.51
C SER A 109 -8.08 10.81 46.41
N LYS A 110 -7.60 10.61 47.64
CA LYS A 110 -8.37 9.96 48.69
C LYS A 110 -9.27 10.94 49.43
N ARG A 111 -10.45 10.47 49.83
CA ARG A 111 -11.32 11.12 50.81
C ARG A 111 -11.79 10.10 51.84
N CYS A 112 -11.74 10.49 53.11
CA CYS A 112 -12.37 9.71 54.18
C CYS A 112 -13.89 9.65 53.98
N LYS A 113 -14.53 8.69 54.64
CA LYS A 113 -15.99 8.61 54.67
C LYS A 113 -16.61 9.93 55.11
N HIS A 114 -17.67 10.33 54.43
CA HIS A 114 -18.41 11.59 54.62
C HIS A 114 -17.64 12.87 54.26
N ALA A 115 -16.45 12.76 53.64
CA ALA A 115 -15.65 13.91 53.21
C ALA A 115 -15.69 14.09 51.69
N GLY A 116 -15.80 15.34 51.24
CA GLY A 116 -15.77 15.69 49.81
C GLY A 116 -16.83 14.93 49.02
N SER A 117 -16.45 14.32 47.91
CA SER A 117 -17.37 13.47 47.14
C SER A 117 -17.62 12.10 47.76
N CYS A 118 -16.85 11.66 48.76
CA CYS A 118 -17.03 10.36 49.41
C CYS A 118 -18.15 10.39 50.47
N GLN A 119 -19.40 10.22 50.02
CA GLN A 119 -20.58 10.30 50.88
C GLN A 119 -20.99 8.94 51.46
N GLY A 120 -22.17 8.86 52.11
CA GLY A 120 -22.66 7.69 52.84
C GLY A 120 -22.64 6.36 52.07
N GLY A 121 -22.77 6.39 50.75
CA GLY A 121 -22.67 5.18 49.91
C GLY A 121 -21.26 4.79 49.46
N GLY A 122 -20.22 5.56 49.82
CA GLY A 122 -18.84 5.27 49.41
C GLY A 122 -18.70 5.30 47.88
N CYS A 123 -17.77 4.51 47.33
CA CYS A 123 -17.54 4.44 45.88
C CYS A 123 -18.73 3.88 45.11
N SER A 124 -19.53 3.00 45.73
CA SER A 124 -20.73 2.42 45.09
C SER A 124 -21.79 3.45 44.70
N SER A 125 -21.80 4.60 45.38
CA SER A 125 -22.74 5.70 45.11
C SER A 125 -22.21 6.77 44.15
N ILE A 126 -20.98 6.63 43.66
CA ILE A 126 -20.32 7.63 42.82
C ILE A 126 -20.58 7.34 41.35
N ASP A 127 -21.19 8.31 40.67
CA ASP A 127 -21.27 8.32 39.21
C ASP A 127 -19.94 8.80 38.61
N VAL A 128 -19.05 7.85 38.32
CA VAL A 128 -17.73 8.13 37.71
C VAL A 128 -17.81 8.61 36.26
N SER A 129 -18.99 8.61 35.64
CA SER A 129 -19.20 9.24 34.33
C SER A 129 -19.21 10.77 34.41
N ARG A 130 -19.44 11.32 35.61
CA ARG A 130 -19.45 12.76 35.86
C ARG A 130 -18.12 13.26 36.44
N PRO A 131 -17.84 14.57 36.31
CA PRO A 131 -16.70 15.17 36.97
C PRO A 131 -16.73 15.04 38.50
N VAL A 132 -15.69 14.41 39.06
CA VAL A 132 -15.44 14.36 40.50
C VAL A 132 -14.65 15.60 40.91
N ASN A 133 -15.09 16.28 41.98
CA ASN A 133 -14.54 17.59 42.38
C ASN A 133 -13.04 17.52 42.70
N GLU A 134 -12.60 16.45 43.33
CA GLU A 134 -11.22 16.17 43.71
C GLU A 134 -10.26 16.13 42.51
N LEU A 135 -10.76 15.76 41.34
CA LEU A 135 -9.97 15.57 40.12
C LEU A 135 -10.35 16.56 39.02
N ARG A 136 -11.11 17.62 39.34
CA ARG A 136 -11.75 18.51 38.36
C ARG A 136 -10.79 19.14 37.36
N ARG A 137 -9.56 19.47 37.78
CA ARG A 137 -8.53 20.05 36.89
C ARG A 137 -8.12 19.13 35.73
N PHE A 138 -8.31 17.83 35.85
CA PHE A 138 -7.88 16.83 34.86
C PHE A 138 -8.98 16.44 33.88
N TYR A 139 -10.19 17.01 34.01
CA TYR A 139 -11.29 16.77 33.06
C TYR A 139 -11.18 17.61 31.79
N GLU A 140 -10.18 18.50 31.69
CA GLU A 140 -9.85 19.16 30.42
C GLU A 140 -9.30 18.18 29.38
N TYR A 141 -8.74 17.05 29.82
CA TYR A 141 -8.22 15.99 28.97
C TYR A 141 -9.19 14.80 28.88
N PRO A 142 -9.34 14.16 27.72
CA PRO A 142 -10.03 12.88 27.58
C PRO A 142 -9.44 11.84 28.53
N GLY A 143 -10.28 11.09 29.22
CA GLY A 143 -9.82 10.21 30.29
C GLY A 143 -10.94 9.45 30.96
N LYS A 144 -10.56 8.45 31.76
CA LYS A 144 -11.47 7.59 32.52
C LYS A 144 -11.26 7.82 34.01
N THR A 145 -12.36 7.93 34.74
CA THR A 145 -12.35 8.03 36.20
C THR A 145 -12.85 6.72 36.80
N THR A 146 -12.23 6.31 37.90
CA THR A 146 -12.62 5.16 38.72
C THR A 146 -12.66 5.56 40.20
N CYS A 147 -13.36 4.75 41.00
CA CYS A 147 -13.40 4.87 42.45
C CYS A 147 -13.21 3.49 43.06
N GLU A 148 -12.24 3.37 43.96
CA GLU A 148 -12.00 2.16 44.73
C GLU A 148 -12.06 2.45 46.22
N GLU A 149 -12.57 1.50 47.00
CA GLU A 149 -12.60 1.63 48.46
C GLU A 149 -11.16 1.58 49.00
N SER A 150 -10.85 2.50 49.90
CA SER A 150 -9.56 2.63 50.58
C SER A 150 -9.74 2.52 52.10
N CYS A 151 -8.64 2.31 52.82
CA CYS A 151 -8.67 2.17 54.26
C CYS A 151 -9.18 3.43 54.97
N GLY A 152 -9.97 3.20 56.02
CA GLY A 152 -10.46 4.23 56.94
C GLY A 152 -9.77 4.17 58.31
N GLY A 153 -10.29 4.96 59.25
CA GLY A 153 -9.81 5.05 60.62
C GLY A 153 -8.50 5.82 60.79
N PHE A 154 -8.11 6.01 62.05
CA PHE A 154 -7.01 6.89 62.44
C PHE A 154 -5.67 6.48 61.82
N GLY A 155 -5.42 5.18 61.65
CA GLY A 155 -4.22 4.66 60.99
C GLY A 155 -4.10 5.03 59.50
N CYS A 156 -5.18 5.52 58.91
CA CYS A 156 -5.27 5.96 57.52
C CYS A 156 -5.63 7.45 57.40
N GLY A 157 -5.43 8.23 58.47
CA GLY A 157 -5.71 9.67 58.50
C GLY A 157 -7.20 10.03 58.54
N CYS A 158 -8.08 9.08 58.86
CA CYS A 158 -9.53 9.29 58.89
C CYS A 158 -10.10 9.18 60.31
N LEU A 159 -11.06 10.04 60.67
CA LEU A 159 -11.77 9.94 61.95
C LEU A 159 -12.83 8.82 61.96
N ASP A 160 -13.40 8.55 60.79
CA ASP A 160 -14.41 7.50 60.59
C ASP A 160 -13.70 6.16 60.29
N PRO A 161 -14.03 5.05 61.00
CA PRO A 161 -13.45 3.74 60.74
C PRO A 161 -13.94 3.09 59.44
N ALA A 162 -15.03 3.60 58.84
CA ALA A 162 -15.52 3.10 57.56
C ALA A 162 -14.53 3.40 56.42
N SER A 163 -14.59 2.61 55.35
CA SER A 163 -13.73 2.78 54.18
C SER A 163 -13.87 4.17 53.56
N GLY A 164 -12.73 4.73 53.15
CA GLY A 164 -12.67 5.96 52.36
C GLY A 164 -12.80 5.64 50.87
N CYS A 165 -12.89 6.69 50.05
CA CYS A 165 -12.94 6.59 48.60
C CYS A 165 -11.61 7.05 48.00
N LEU A 166 -10.98 6.22 47.19
CA LEU A 166 -9.83 6.58 46.38
C LEU A 166 -10.31 6.83 44.94
N PHE A 167 -10.40 8.10 44.57
CA PHE A 167 -10.69 8.50 43.20
C PHE A 167 -9.42 8.44 42.37
N THR A 168 -9.48 7.82 41.20
CA THR A 168 -8.36 7.77 40.25
C THR A 168 -8.86 8.19 38.88
N ARG A 169 -8.08 9.01 38.17
CA ARG A 169 -8.36 9.37 36.77
C ARG A 169 -7.12 9.12 35.94
N THR A 170 -7.25 8.31 34.89
CA THR A 170 -6.27 8.18 33.83
C THR A 170 -6.71 9.04 32.64
N PHE A 171 -5.79 9.77 32.01
CA PHE A 171 -6.14 10.75 30.99
C PHE A 171 -5.00 10.94 29.97
N ALA A 172 -5.38 11.31 28.75
CA ALA A 172 -4.48 11.50 27.62
C ALA A 172 -4.09 12.97 27.48
N VAL A 173 -2.81 13.27 27.70
CA VAL A 173 -2.23 14.61 27.56
C VAL A 173 -1.47 14.68 26.22
N PRO A 174 -1.73 15.65 25.34
CA PRO A 174 -1.06 15.71 24.05
C PRO A 174 0.43 16.07 24.19
N ARG A 175 1.30 15.36 23.45
CA ARG A 175 2.74 15.66 23.34
C ARG A 175 3.02 16.86 22.43
N SER A 176 2.25 16.96 21.36
CA SER A 176 2.43 17.97 20.30
C SER A 176 1.08 18.38 19.72
N ASN A 177 1.05 19.49 18.98
CA ASN A 177 -0.12 19.96 18.23
C ASN A 177 -0.33 19.25 16.89
N GLU A 178 0.41 18.19 16.63
CA GLU A 178 0.28 17.42 15.40
C GLU A 178 -0.93 16.51 15.44
N ILE A 179 -1.59 16.41 14.30
CA ILE A 179 -2.77 15.56 14.10
C ILE A 179 -2.37 14.42 13.18
N TYR A 180 -2.73 13.22 13.58
CA TYR A 180 -2.46 12.01 12.85
C TYR A 180 -3.76 11.40 12.32
N GLN A 181 -3.72 10.91 11.10
CA GLN A 181 -4.78 10.10 10.50
C GLN A 181 -4.31 8.65 10.43
N LEU A 182 -5.10 7.74 11.01
CA LEU A 182 -4.94 6.31 10.78
C LEU A 182 -5.87 5.91 9.63
N SER A 183 -5.31 5.29 8.60
CA SER A 183 -6.04 4.85 7.42
C SER A 183 -5.71 3.40 7.06
N ARG A 184 -6.60 2.80 6.28
CA ARG A 184 -6.39 1.51 5.62
C ARG A 184 -6.60 1.63 4.12
N CYS A 185 -6.14 0.66 3.36
CA CYS A 185 -6.51 0.55 1.95
C CYS A 185 -7.75 -0.33 1.82
N LYS A 186 -8.88 0.25 1.38
CA LYS A 186 -10.11 -0.52 1.09
C LYS A 186 -9.87 -1.53 -0.03
N SER A 187 -9.09 -1.13 -1.02
CA SER A 187 -8.64 -1.98 -2.11
C SER A 187 -7.29 -1.50 -2.63
N TRP A 188 -6.60 -2.37 -3.38
CA TRP A 188 -5.39 -2.03 -4.09
C TRP A 188 -5.66 -2.18 -5.59
N LYS A 189 -5.41 -1.12 -6.35
CA LYS A 189 -5.65 -1.06 -7.79
C LYS A 189 -4.33 -1.28 -8.52
N ASP A 190 -4.29 -2.29 -9.38
CA ASP A 190 -3.09 -2.60 -10.15
C ASP A 190 -2.87 -1.56 -11.26
N VAL A 191 -1.59 -1.24 -11.49
CA VAL A 191 -1.12 -0.30 -12.51
C VAL A 191 0.18 -0.84 -13.09
N ALA A 192 0.23 -1.01 -14.41
CA ALA A 192 1.45 -1.38 -15.13
C ALA A 192 1.93 -0.21 -15.98
N VAL A 193 3.23 0.10 -15.94
CA VAL A 193 3.84 1.05 -16.86
C VAL A 193 4.62 0.27 -17.91
N LEU A 194 4.19 0.41 -19.16
CA LEU A 194 4.70 -0.34 -20.29
C LEU A 194 5.30 0.61 -21.32
N ASP A 195 6.55 0.38 -21.68
CA ASP A 195 7.17 1.04 -22.82
C ASP A 195 6.99 0.18 -24.07
N ILE A 196 6.59 0.80 -25.17
CA ILE A 196 6.45 0.17 -26.48
C ILE A 196 7.31 0.94 -27.48
N LYS A 197 8.15 0.23 -28.22
CA LYS A 197 8.93 0.73 -29.36
C LYS A 197 8.66 -0.12 -30.59
N GLY A 198 8.47 0.50 -31.74
CA GLY A 198 8.27 -0.17 -33.01
C GLY A 198 6.91 0.14 -33.63
N GLY A 199 6.58 -0.57 -34.71
CA GLY A 199 5.40 -0.32 -35.53
C GLY A 199 5.49 -1.02 -36.89
N LEU A 200 4.74 -0.49 -37.88
CA LEU A 200 4.65 -1.05 -39.23
C LEU A 200 5.96 -0.90 -40.01
N GLU A 201 6.40 -1.94 -40.72
CA GLU A 201 7.68 -1.91 -41.47
C GLU A 201 7.63 -0.98 -42.69
N ASN A 202 6.48 -0.89 -43.37
CA ASN A 202 6.32 -0.17 -44.63
C ASN A 202 6.00 1.34 -44.51
N GLY A 203 6.47 2.01 -43.47
CA GLY A 203 6.67 3.47 -43.50
C GLY A 203 5.45 4.38 -43.62
N LYS A 204 4.20 3.89 -43.48
CA LYS A 204 3.05 4.78 -43.19
C LYS A 204 3.04 5.13 -41.70
N ALA A 205 4.16 5.70 -41.24
CA ALA A 205 4.17 6.53 -40.06
C ALA A 205 3.40 7.81 -40.41
N ASP A 206 2.50 8.24 -39.52
CA ASP A 206 2.04 9.63 -39.54
C ASP A 206 3.28 10.56 -39.50
N PRO A 207 3.23 11.74 -40.14
CA PRO A 207 4.39 12.49 -40.56
C PRO A 207 5.00 13.30 -39.42
N VAL A 208 5.76 12.64 -38.54
CA VAL A 208 6.86 13.27 -37.80
C VAL A 208 7.96 12.21 -37.63
N ASP A 209 9.00 12.31 -38.48
CA ASP A 209 10.35 11.75 -38.25
C ASP A 209 10.65 10.25 -38.39
N GLY A 210 9.79 9.41 -38.97
CA GLY A 210 10.22 8.11 -39.55
C GLY A 210 10.97 7.16 -38.59
N LYS A 211 10.95 7.42 -37.28
CA LYS A 211 11.52 6.64 -36.21
C LYS A 211 10.39 6.30 -35.27
N PHE A 212 10.15 5.02 -35.04
CA PHE A 212 9.19 4.57 -34.03
C PHE A 212 9.67 4.98 -32.64
N GLU A 213 9.24 6.17 -32.22
CA GLU A 213 9.57 6.74 -30.93
C GLU A 213 9.00 5.85 -29.82
N LYS A 214 9.78 5.73 -28.75
CA LYS A 214 9.38 5.02 -27.54
C LYS A 214 8.14 5.69 -26.95
N ARG A 215 7.05 4.95 -26.77
CA ARG A 215 5.85 5.44 -26.08
C ARG A 215 5.65 4.71 -24.77
N THR A 216 5.34 5.45 -23.72
CA THR A 216 5.07 4.92 -22.38
C THR A 216 3.57 4.94 -22.11
N PHE A 217 3.04 3.82 -21.67
CA PHE A 217 1.62 3.63 -21.34
C PHE A 217 1.48 3.36 -19.84
N ILE A 218 0.47 3.97 -19.20
CA ILE A 218 0.10 3.70 -17.81
C ILE A 218 -1.21 2.94 -17.84
N LEU A 219 -1.10 1.62 -17.79
CA LEU A 219 -2.21 0.71 -18.04
C LEU A 219 -2.89 0.31 -16.73
N ASN A 220 -4.21 0.38 -16.74
CA ASN A 220 -5.07 -0.20 -15.72
C ASN A 220 -5.73 -1.48 -16.24
N PRO A 221 -5.98 -2.47 -15.37
CA PRO A 221 -6.69 -3.70 -15.76
C PRO A 221 -8.01 -3.41 -16.48
N GLY A 222 -8.21 -4.06 -17.63
CA GLY A 222 -9.44 -4.00 -18.42
C GLY A 222 -9.74 -2.65 -19.08
N LYS A 223 -8.82 -1.68 -19.03
CA LYS A 223 -8.96 -0.38 -19.70
C LYS A 223 -8.03 -0.28 -20.90
N PRO A 224 -8.56 -0.29 -22.15
CA PRO A 224 -7.75 -0.17 -23.34
C PRO A 224 -7.20 1.25 -23.52
N ASP A 225 -5.90 1.36 -23.79
CA ASP A 225 -5.25 2.57 -24.27
C ASP A 225 -5.03 2.50 -25.79
N ARG A 226 -4.97 3.67 -26.42
CA ARG A 226 -4.85 3.79 -27.89
C ARG A 226 -3.40 3.78 -28.35
N LEU A 227 -3.12 2.94 -29.34
CA LEU A 227 -1.91 2.92 -30.14
C LEU A 227 -2.22 3.45 -31.55
N PRO A 228 -1.23 3.99 -32.30
CA PRO A 228 -1.44 4.35 -33.69
C PRO A 228 -1.98 3.20 -34.56
N THR A 229 -1.56 1.97 -34.24
CA THR A 229 -1.91 0.75 -34.99
C THR A 229 -3.01 -0.08 -34.33
N GLY A 230 -3.66 0.42 -33.27
CA GLY A 230 -4.73 -0.29 -32.57
C GLY A 230 -4.84 0.08 -31.09
N THR A 231 -4.87 -0.92 -30.20
CA THR A 231 -5.03 -0.72 -28.74
C THR A 231 -4.09 -1.61 -27.94
N ILE A 232 -3.84 -1.22 -26.69
CA ILE A 232 -3.13 -2.04 -25.70
C ILE A 232 -3.92 -2.05 -24.40
N THR A 233 -4.12 -3.22 -23.84
CA THR A 233 -4.87 -3.39 -22.59
C THR A 233 -4.09 -4.28 -21.65
N MET A 234 -4.02 -3.93 -20.37
CA MET A 234 -3.61 -4.88 -19.33
C MET A 234 -4.81 -5.77 -19.01
N SER A 235 -4.72 -7.06 -19.31
CA SER A 235 -5.85 -7.99 -19.13
C SER A 235 -5.92 -8.52 -17.72
N MET A 236 -4.80 -9.04 -17.19
CA MET A 236 -4.72 -9.56 -15.83
C MET A 236 -3.30 -9.46 -15.28
N SER A 237 -3.17 -9.67 -13.97
CA SER A 237 -1.87 -9.82 -13.31
C SER A 237 -1.94 -10.86 -12.21
N SER A 238 -0.83 -11.58 -12.04
CA SER A 238 -0.58 -12.48 -10.94
C SER A 238 0.56 -11.92 -10.09
N THR A 239 0.34 -11.89 -8.78
CA THR A 239 1.32 -11.39 -7.79
C THR A 239 1.31 -12.30 -6.58
N PRO A 240 2.42 -12.45 -5.83
CA PRO A 240 2.39 -13.17 -4.58
C PRO A 240 1.58 -12.41 -3.52
N PHE A 241 1.30 -13.07 -2.41
CA PHE A 241 0.69 -12.45 -1.24
C PHE A 241 1.72 -11.54 -0.55
N TYR A 242 1.37 -10.27 -0.41
CA TYR A 242 2.17 -9.28 0.31
C TYR A 242 1.48 -8.87 1.61
N ASP A 243 2.26 -8.74 2.67
CA ASP A 243 1.84 -8.32 4.00
C ASP A 243 1.28 -6.90 4.05
N PHE A 244 1.80 -5.99 3.22
CA PHE A 244 1.33 -4.61 3.16
C PHE A 244 -0.15 -4.48 2.77
N VAL A 245 -0.73 -5.50 2.13
CA VAL A 245 -2.12 -5.47 1.65
C VAL A 245 -3.12 -5.25 2.79
N HIS A 246 -2.80 -5.78 3.98
CA HIS A 246 -3.63 -5.67 5.19
C HIS A 246 -3.09 -4.67 6.21
N SER A 247 -2.07 -3.89 5.82
CA SER A 247 -1.46 -2.90 6.71
C SER A 247 -2.32 -1.65 6.81
N ARG A 248 -2.25 -1.02 7.98
CA ARG A 248 -2.71 0.35 8.20
C ARG A 248 -1.56 1.32 7.99
N PHE A 249 -1.90 2.57 7.72
CA PHE A 249 -0.93 3.63 7.54
C PHE A 249 -1.27 4.80 8.48
N LEU A 250 -0.23 5.36 9.07
CA LEU A 250 -0.31 6.54 9.91
C LEU A 250 0.23 7.73 9.11
N THR A 251 -0.59 8.75 8.93
CA THR A 251 -0.21 9.98 8.24
C THR A 251 -0.24 11.15 9.21
N ASN A 252 0.87 11.87 9.34
CA ASN A 252 0.90 13.15 10.03
C ASN A 252 0.33 14.21 9.08
N LEU A 253 -0.80 14.82 9.44
CA LEU A 253 -1.51 15.77 8.59
C LEU A 253 -0.81 17.13 8.50
N ASN A 254 0.09 17.44 9.44
CA ASN A 254 0.83 18.70 9.46
C ASN A 254 2.05 18.64 8.52
N SER A 255 2.80 17.55 8.55
CA SER A 255 4.00 17.36 7.73
C SER A 255 3.75 16.59 6.42
N SER A 256 2.57 15.99 6.28
CA SER A 256 2.23 15.02 5.22
C SER A 256 3.12 13.77 5.21
N SER A 257 3.87 13.49 6.28
CA SER A 257 4.67 12.26 6.40
C SER A 257 3.76 11.05 6.61
N THR A 258 4.10 9.92 6.01
CA THR A 258 3.34 8.66 6.15
C THR A 258 4.25 7.55 6.63
N ALA A 259 3.72 6.64 7.45
CA ALA A 259 4.39 5.42 7.89
C ALA A 259 3.41 4.26 7.88
N ALA A 260 3.90 3.03 7.79
CA ALA A 260 3.11 1.85 8.11
C ALA A 260 2.86 1.80 9.63
N TRP A 261 1.68 1.33 10.01
CA TRP A 261 1.28 1.20 11.42
C TRP A 261 2.06 0.07 12.11
N THR A 262 2.73 0.38 13.22
CA THR A 262 3.60 -0.55 13.97
C THR A 262 2.83 -1.37 15.01
N PHE A 263 1.73 -0.87 15.56
CA PHE A 263 0.97 -1.51 16.64
C PHE A 263 -0.09 -2.45 16.08
N LYS A 264 0.36 -3.62 15.59
CA LYS A 264 -0.50 -4.61 14.94
C LYS A 264 -1.74 -4.93 15.81
N ASP A 265 -2.92 -4.89 15.20
CA ASP A 265 -4.21 -5.18 15.81
C ASP A 265 -4.65 -4.24 16.97
N GLU A 266 -3.89 -3.17 17.23
CA GLU A 266 -4.22 -2.15 18.21
C GLU A 266 -4.61 -0.82 17.54
N TYR A 267 -5.49 -0.08 18.20
CA TYR A 267 -5.81 1.31 17.85
C TYR A 267 -5.13 2.27 18.85
N PRO A 268 -4.88 3.53 18.44
CA PRO A 268 -4.42 4.56 19.36
C PRO A 268 -5.30 4.67 20.62
N TYR A 269 -4.68 4.92 21.77
CA TYR A 269 -5.41 5.11 23.04
C TYR A 269 -6.36 6.30 23.01
N LEU A 270 -6.16 7.25 22.11
CA LEU A 270 -7.09 8.34 21.83
C LEU A 270 -7.57 8.23 20.38
N ALA A 271 -8.87 8.09 20.17
CA ALA A 271 -9.47 7.99 18.84
C ALA A 271 -10.53 9.07 18.66
N CYS A 272 -10.42 9.88 17.61
CA CYS A 272 -11.33 10.97 17.30
C CYS A 272 -11.96 10.76 15.93
N TYR A 273 -13.23 11.15 15.79
CA TYR A 273 -13.98 10.98 14.54
C TYR A 273 -13.65 12.01 13.46
N SER A 274 -13.06 13.16 13.84
CA SER A 274 -12.72 14.24 12.92
C SER A 274 -11.40 14.90 13.28
N VAL A 275 -10.82 15.62 12.31
CA VAL A 275 -9.63 16.46 12.49
C VAL A 275 -9.88 17.51 13.58
N ASP A 276 -11.03 18.18 13.57
CA ASP A 276 -11.40 19.19 14.59
C ASP A 276 -11.54 18.57 15.98
N GLY A 277 -12.07 17.34 16.05
CA GLY A 277 -12.15 16.57 17.30
C GLY A 277 -10.77 16.27 17.86
N ALA A 278 -9.84 15.81 17.02
CA ALA A 278 -8.45 15.60 17.40
C ALA A 278 -7.77 16.91 17.84
N MET A 279 -7.94 18.00 17.09
CA MET A 279 -7.36 19.30 17.39
C MET A 279 -7.81 19.84 18.75
N SER A 280 -9.13 19.82 18.99
CA SER A 280 -9.73 20.30 20.25
C SER A 280 -9.69 19.27 21.38
N MET A 281 -9.30 18.02 21.09
CA MET A 281 -9.40 16.86 21.97
C MET A 281 -10.82 16.65 22.54
N LYS A 282 -11.84 17.01 21.76
CA LYS A 282 -13.26 16.83 22.10
C LYS A 282 -13.89 15.77 21.23
N ASN A 283 -14.91 15.09 21.76
CA ASN A 283 -15.61 13.99 21.09
C ASN A 283 -14.64 12.88 20.62
N CYS A 284 -13.61 12.63 21.42
CA CYS A 284 -12.68 11.53 21.23
C CYS A 284 -12.99 10.42 22.23
N THR A 285 -12.86 9.18 21.78
CA THR A 285 -12.92 7.99 22.61
C THR A 285 -11.54 7.74 23.20
N PHE A 286 -11.48 7.63 24.54
CA PHE A 286 -10.27 7.26 25.26
C PHE A 286 -10.34 5.78 25.66
N THR A 287 -9.34 5.01 25.24
CA THR A 287 -9.15 3.62 25.64
C THR A 287 -8.08 3.58 26.71
N ASP A 288 -8.50 3.35 27.96
CA ASP A 288 -7.61 3.31 29.13
C ASP A 288 -6.70 2.07 29.10
N PRO A 289 -5.38 2.23 28.93
CA PRO A 289 -4.45 1.11 28.89
C PRO A 289 -3.82 0.83 30.25
N CYS A 290 -4.09 1.66 31.27
CA CYS A 290 -3.39 1.62 32.54
C CYS A 290 -3.89 0.50 33.45
N LYS A 291 -2.98 0.00 34.29
CA LYS A 291 -3.31 -0.91 35.40
C LYS A 291 -3.03 -0.20 36.71
N CYS A 292 -4.09 0.19 37.41
CA CYS A 292 -4.01 0.89 38.69
C CYS A 292 -4.26 -0.04 39.87
N LYS A 293 -3.61 0.24 41.00
CA LYS A 293 -3.86 -0.40 42.29
C LYS A 293 -3.92 0.65 43.41
N PRO A 294 -4.76 0.44 44.44
CA PRO A 294 -4.84 1.35 45.57
C PRO A 294 -3.64 1.17 46.49
N ALA A 295 -3.03 2.27 46.93
CA ALA A 295 -1.87 2.32 47.82
C ALA A 295 -2.10 3.31 48.97
N GLN A 296 -2.94 2.91 49.93
CA GLN A 296 -3.37 3.67 51.11
C GLN A 296 -3.98 5.04 50.79
N ASP A 297 -3.18 6.05 50.43
CA ASP A 297 -3.60 7.43 50.20
C ASP A 297 -3.57 7.85 48.72
N GLU A 298 -2.89 7.08 47.87
CA GLU A 298 -2.75 7.35 46.44
C GLU A 298 -2.98 6.08 45.62
N ALA A 299 -3.22 6.23 44.32
CA ALA A 299 -3.21 5.13 43.38
C ALA A 299 -1.82 5.01 42.75
N ILE A 300 -1.38 3.77 42.53
CA ILE A 300 -0.17 3.48 41.75
C ILE A 300 -0.63 2.85 40.45
N CYS A 301 -0.37 3.52 39.33
CA CYS A 301 -0.75 3.06 38.01
C CYS A 301 0.47 2.79 37.14
N ASP A 302 0.45 1.65 36.45
CA ASP A 302 1.36 1.35 35.36
C ASP A 302 0.65 1.62 34.04
N CYS A 303 1.13 2.60 33.29
CA CYS A 303 0.53 3.09 32.04
C CYS A 303 1.52 2.90 30.88
N PRO A 304 1.25 2.00 29.93
CA PRO A 304 2.13 1.79 28.80
C PRO A 304 2.15 3.01 27.87
N LYS A 305 3.27 3.20 27.19
CA LYS A 305 3.46 4.29 26.21
C LYS A 305 3.17 3.79 24.80
N MET A 306 2.49 4.62 24.02
CA MET A 306 2.30 4.44 22.58
C MET A 306 2.70 5.75 21.89
N ILE A 307 3.97 5.86 21.50
CA ILE A 307 4.53 7.09 20.94
C ILE A 307 4.36 7.04 19.43
N LEU A 308 3.43 7.84 18.91
CA LEU A 308 3.07 7.81 17.49
C LEU A 308 4.19 8.37 16.60
N SER A 309 4.85 9.42 17.07
CA SER A 309 5.97 10.07 16.36
C SER A 309 7.14 9.12 16.06
N GLU A 310 7.39 8.13 16.92
CA GLU A 310 8.45 7.14 16.71
C GLU A 310 8.19 6.23 15.49
N THR A 311 6.92 6.04 15.11
CA THR A 311 6.52 5.24 13.94
C THR A 311 7.18 5.73 12.65
N PHE A 312 7.36 7.05 12.51
CA PHE A 312 7.95 7.67 11.32
C PHE A 312 9.46 7.50 11.25
N THR A 313 10.11 7.32 12.40
CA THR A 313 11.57 7.11 12.49
C THR A 313 11.96 5.64 12.54
N HIS A 314 11.00 4.74 12.74
CA HIS A 314 11.26 3.31 12.86
C HIS A 314 11.68 2.73 11.51
N ALA A 315 12.84 2.07 11.49
CA ALA A 315 13.37 1.43 10.30
C ALA A 315 12.39 0.37 9.78
N GLY A 316 11.98 0.50 8.51
CA GLY A 316 11.04 -0.42 7.86
C GLY A 316 9.56 -0.04 7.97
N TYR A 317 9.21 1.05 8.68
CA TYR A 317 7.83 1.55 8.76
C TYR A 317 7.67 2.96 8.21
N GLY A 318 8.64 3.85 8.43
CA GLY A 318 8.62 5.18 7.83
C GLY A 318 8.67 5.10 6.30
N PHE A 319 7.88 5.90 5.59
CA PHE A 319 7.97 5.97 4.14
C PHE A 319 9.24 6.73 3.70
N PRO A 320 9.89 6.30 2.60
CA PRO A 320 9.56 5.12 1.79
C PRO A 320 9.99 3.80 2.48
N ILE A 321 9.13 2.79 2.44
CA ILE A 321 9.46 1.44 2.91
C ILE A 321 10.05 0.67 1.73
N VAL A 322 11.31 0.26 1.83
CA VAL A 322 12.05 -0.38 0.73
C VAL A 322 12.55 -1.74 1.20
N ASN A 323 12.23 -2.79 0.46
CA ASN A 323 12.84 -4.10 0.58
C ASN A 323 12.99 -4.76 -0.80
N GLU A 324 13.55 -5.97 -0.83
CA GLU A 324 13.82 -6.70 -2.08
C GLU A 324 12.55 -6.99 -2.91
N LYS A 325 11.39 -7.07 -2.26
CA LYS A 325 10.13 -7.47 -2.88
C LYS A 325 9.31 -6.28 -3.36
N TYR A 326 9.30 -5.17 -2.62
CA TYR A 326 8.47 -4.02 -2.92
C TYR A 326 9.02 -2.72 -2.33
N HIS A 327 8.59 -1.61 -2.92
CA HIS A 327 8.84 -0.25 -2.45
C HIS A 327 7.51 0.46 -2.21
N ILE A 328 7.21 0.85 -0.97
CA ILE A 328 5.97 1.57 -0.62
C ILE A 328 6.29 3.04 -0.37
N MET A 329 5.53 3.92 -1.00
CA MET A 329 5.71 5.37 -0.91
C MET A 329 4.40 6.12 -1.20
N ARG A 330 4.40 7.44 -1.06
CA ARG A 330 3.37 8.30 -1.65
C ARG A 330 3.78 8.61 -3.10
N ASP A 331 2.84 8.47 -4.05
CA ASP A 331 3.05 8.89 -5.45
C ASP A 331 2.98 10.41 -5.59
N GLU A 332 3.18 10.93 -6.80
CA GLU A 332 3.12 12.37 -7.12
C GLU A 332 1.75 13.00 -6.81
N ASN A 333 0.69 12.18 -6.74
CA ASN A 333 -0.67 12.60 -6.38
C ASN A 333 -0.96 12.39 -4.88
N HIS A 334 0.08 12.19 -4.07
CA HIS A 334 -0.02 11.90 -2.63
C HIS A 334 -0.83 10.64 -2.29
N ARG A 335 -0.94 9.66 -3.18
CA ARG A 335 -1.59 8.37 -2.91
C ARG A 335 -0.57 7.35 -2.45
N ILE A 336 -0.93 6.51 -1.50
CA ILE A 336 -0.07 5.38 -1.11
C ILE A 336 0.04 4.41 -2.29
N MET A 337 1.27 4.07 -2.67
CA MET A 337 1.59 3.20 -3.79
C MET A 337 2.66 2.19 -3.37
N ALA A 338 2.46 0.93 -3.73
CA ALA A 338 3.44 -0.14 -3.58
C ALA A 338 3.95 -0.56 -4.96
N GLU A 339 5.20 -0.23 -5.29
CA GLU A 339 5.88 -0.75 -6.48
C GLU A 339 6.42 -2.15 -6.19
N LEU A 340 6.05 -3.13 -7.01
CA LEU A 340 6.45 -4.52 -6.82
C LEU A 340 7.69 -4.84 -7.66
N LYS A 341 8.70 -5.44 -7.04
CA LYS A 341 10.01 -5.72 -7.65
C LYS A 341 10.21 -7.17 -8.04
N GLN A 342 9.45 -8.10 -7.46
CA GLN A 342 9.60 -9.55 -7.66
C GLN A 342 8.25 -10.27 -7.81
N GLY A 343 8.25 -11.44 -8.45
CA GLY A 343 7.12 -12.37 -8.48
C GLY A 343 5.87 -11.86 -9.21
N VAL A 344 5.95 -10.78 -9.98
CA VAL A 344 4.80 -10.26 -10.74
C VAL A 344 4.82 -10.80 -12.15
N VAL A 345 3.68 -11.28 -12.63
CA VAL A 345 3.41 -11.58 -14.04
C VAL A 345 2.22 -10.75 -14.49
N VAL A 346 2.34 -10.05 -15.61
CA VAL A 346 1.31 -9.20 -16.21
C VAL A 346 1.01 -9.69 -17.60
N GLN A 347 -0.28 -9.92 -17.88
CA GLN A 347 -0.76 -10.23 -19.21
C GLN A 347 -1.31 -8.97 -19.88
N PHE A 348 -0.89 -8.78 -21.13
CA PHE A 348 -1.35 -7.70 -21.98
C PHE A 348 -2.02 -8.28 -23.22
N GLN A 349 -3.04 -7.59 -23.70
CA GLN A 349 -3.69 -7.86 -24.96
C GLN A 349 -3.50 -6.65 -25.87
N MET A 350 -2.92 -6.87 -27.05
CA MET A 350 -2.75 -5.84 -28.06
C MET A 350 -3.80 -6.03 -29.15
N GLY A 351 -4.67 -5.04 -29.34
CA GLY A 351 -5.50 -4.96 -30.53
C GLY A 351 -4.67 -4.39 -31.67
N PHE A 352 -4.58 -5.09 -32.79
CA PHE A 352 -3.81 -4.64 -33.96
C PHE A 352 -4.67 -4.74 -35.22
N ASN A 353 -4.83 -3.62 -35.92
CA ASN A 353 -5.63 -3.55 -37.14
C ASN A 353 -4.71 -3.47 -38.36
N VAL A 354 -4.82 -4.44 -39.27
CA VAL A 354 -4.06 -4.46 -40.52
C VAL A 354 -5.01 -4.28 -41.70
N ASN A 355 -4.74 -3.28 -42.54
CA ASN A 355 -5.40 -3.15 -43.82
C ASN A 355 -4.68 -4.01 -44.85
N ALA A 356 -5.32 -5.09 -45.27
CA ALA A 356 -4.82 -5.95 -46.33
C ALA A 356 -5.63 -5.73 -47.62
N ARG A 357 -4.92 -5.68 -48.75
CA ARG A 357 -5.53 -5.71 -50.08
C ARG A 357 -5.89 -7.16 -50.40
N TRP A 358 -7.17 -7.41 -50.69
CA TRP A 358 -7.67 -8.72 -51.10
C TRP A 358 -7.77 -8.74 -52.62
N GLN A 359 -7.09 -9.72 -53.23
CA GLN A 359 -7.11 -9.99 -54.67
C GLN A 359 -8.11 -11.08 -55.00
#